data_AF-A0A7S2QFI6-F1
#
_entry.id   AF-A0A7S2QFI6-F1
#
_cell.length_a   1.000
_cell.length_b   1.000
_cell.length_c   1.000
_cell.angle_alpha   90.00
_cell.angle_beta   90.00
_cell.angle_gamma   90.00
#
_symmetry.space_group_name_H-M   'P 1'
#
loop_
_entity.id
_entity.type
_entity.pdbx_description
1 polymer ?
#
loop_
_entity_poly.entity_id
_entity_poly.type
_entity_poly.pdbx_seq_one_letter_code
_entity_poly.pdbx_strand_id
1 'polypeptide(L)'
;AALGAAADLCGRVWALARDPQGCRCVQTALEEAPTEDIREALALELRGHVWEAAQDQSANFVLQKAITVLRTEALQFIVDEFSPSVAVQAAKHKSGCRIIQRLVEHCAPEQVRPIVAAILADFSAIARAPYGNYVVQHLTEHGPPVQRRQVMELVGADIPRLAAEAFGAATLCGALTRGPPAEQADLARAVVGSGLLVFLACTRHGSGSVLRVLEVLTGQDRAGAMTLLAADMDTLMKSRFGRIVAQAM
;
A
#
# COMPACT_ATOMS: atom_id res chain seq x y z
N ALA A 1 -22.93 -30.21 -9.76
CA ALA A 1 -22.90 -28.91 -10.46
C ALA A 1 -21.52 -28.28 -10.39
N ALA A 2 -20.97 -27.97 -9.20
CA ALA A 2 -19.64 -27.34 -9.05
C ALA A 2 -18.46 -28.21 -9.54
N LEU A 3 -18.46 -29.52 -9.27
CA LEU A 3 -17.43 -30.46 -9.77
C LEU A 3 -17.31 -30.50 -11.31
N GLY A 4 -18.45 -30.39 -12.02
CA GLY A 4 -18.46 -30.38 -13.49
C GLY A 4 -17.87 -29.10 -14.06
N ALA A 5 -18.21 -27.95 -13.47
CA ALA A 5 -17.66 -26.67 -13.89
C ALA A 5 -16.14 -26.58 -13.65
N ALA A 6 -15.63 -27.08 -12.52
CA ALA A 6 -14.18 -27.10 -12.26
C ALA A 6 -13.42 -28.05 -13.20
N ALA A 7 -13.97 -29.24 -13.48
CA ALA A 7 -13.37 -30.19 -14.41
C ALA A 7 -13.29 -29.63 -15.84
N ASP A 8 -14.30 -28.88 -16.28
CA ASP A 8 -14.31 -28.25 -17.58
C ASP A 8 -13.23 -27.14 -17.71
N LEU A 9 -12.84 -26.49 -16.60
CA LEU A 9 -11.86 -25.41 -16.63
C LEU A 9 -10.40 -25.90 -16.60
N CYS A 10 -10.18 -27.11 -16.09
CA CYS A 10 -8.85 -27.69 -15.92
C CYS A 10 -8.11 -27.81 -17.27
N GLY A 11 -6.85 -27.38 -17.31
CA GLY A 11 -6.01 -27.26 -18.50
C GLY A 11 -6.32 -26.04 -19.38
N ARG A 12 -7.27 -25.19 -18.97
CA ARG A 12 -7.68 -23.99 -19.71
C ARG A 12 -7.69 -22.73 -18.84
N VAL A 13 -7.26 -22.82 -17.57
CA VAL A 13 -7.39 -21.71 -16.61
C VAL A 13 -6.65 -20.48 -17.12
N TRP A 14 -5.43 -20.63 -17.60
CA TRP A 14 -4.65 -19.50 -18.08
C TRP A 14 -5.30 -18.78 -19.27
N ALA A 15 -5.75 -19.56 -20.26
CA ALA A 15 -6.43 -19.00 -21.44
C ALA A 15 -7.72 -18.26 -21.05
N LEU A 16 -8.50 -18.83 -20.13
CA LEU A 16 -9.75 -18.24 -19.66
C LEU A 16 -9.54 -17.05 -18.73
N ALA A 17 -8.47 -17.02 -17.94
CA ALA A 17 -8.16 -15.90 -17.06
C ALA A 17 -7.97 -14.59 -17.83
N ARG A 18 -7.42 -14.68 -19.04
CA ARG A 18 -7.21 -13.53 -19.95
C ARG A 18 -8.46 -13.14 -20.75
N ASP A 19 -9.51 -13.94 -20.71
CA ASP A 19 -10.78 -13.63 -21.38
C ASP A 19 -11.70 -12.82 -20.44
N PRO A 20 -12.33 -11.71 -20.89
CA PRO A 20 -13.22 -10.91 -20.05
C PRO A 20 -14.43 -11.65 -19.44
N GLN A 21 -14.94 -12.70 -20.09
CA GLN A 21 -16.01 -13.53 -19.56
C GLN A 21 -15.43 -14.75 -18.82
N GLY A 22 -14.42 -15.39 -19.38
CA GLY A 22 -13.72 -16.54 -18.82
C GLY A 22 -13.12 -16.25 -17.45
N CYS A 23 -12.60 -15.04 -17.21
CA CYS A 23 -12.01 -14.68 -15.92
C CYS A 23 -13.04 -14.73 -14.78
N ARG A 24 -14.33 -14.48 -15.08
CA ARG A 24 -15.41 -14.59 -14.08
C ARG A 24 -15.69 -16.04 -13.76
N CYS A 25 -15.71 -16.92 -14.77
CA CYS A 25 -15.87 -18.35 -14.58
C CYS A 25 -14.75 -18.94 -13.72
N VAL A 26 -13.49 -18.55 -13.99
CA VAL A 26 -12.34 -19.00 -13.19
C VAL A 26 -12.43 -18.47 -11.75
N GLN A 27 -12.81 -17.21 -11.55
CA GLN A 27 -12.99 -16.66 -10.20
C GLN A 27 -14.08 -17.41 -9.41
N THR A 28 -15.22 -17.70 -10.04
CA THR A 28 -16.29 -18.50 -9.41
C THR A 28 -15.81 -19.90 -9.09
N ALA A 29 -15.09 -20.55 -10.00
CA ALA A 29 -14.56 -21.90 -9.76
C ALA A 29 -13.52 -21.94 -8.65
N LEU A 30 -12.67 -20.92 -8.51
CA LEU A 30 -11.74 -20.78 -7.39
C LEU A 30 -12.47 -20.53 -6.07
N GLU A 31 -13.58 -19.81 -6.06
CA GLU A 31 -14.37 -19.54 -4.84
C GLU A 31 -15.14 -20.80 -4.39
N GLU A 32 -15.83 -21.44 -5.34
CA GLU A 32 -16.77 -22.54 -5.11
C GLU A 32 -16.13 -23.94 -5.27
N ALA A 33 -14.80 -24.01 -5.30
CA ALA A 33 -14.06 -25.25 -5.43
C ALA A 33 -14.50 -26.25 -4.33
N PRO A 34 -14.88 -27.50 -4.69
CA PRO A 34 -15.38 -28.47 -3.72
C PRO A 34 -14.37 -28.88 -2.65
N THR A 35 -13.08 -28.82 -2.97
CA THR A 35 -11.97 -29.16 -2.07
C THR A 35 -10.81 -28.19 -2.29
N GLU A 36 -9.96 -28.07 -1.27
CA GLU A 36 -8.72 -27.28 -1.37
C GLU A 36 -7.79 -27.83 -2.47
N ASP A 37 -7.65 -29.14 -2.62
CA ASP A 37 -6.82 -29.74 -3.68
C ASP A 37 -7.26 -29.30 -5.09
N ILE A 38 -8.57 -29.22 -5.35
CA ILE A 38 -9.11 -28.74 -6.63
C ILE A 38 -8.83 -27.24 -6.79
N ARG A 39 -9.04 -26.46 -5.72
CA ARG A 39 -8.79 -25.01 -5.70
C ARG A 39 -7.33 -24.72 -6.02
N GLU A 40 -6.42 -25.43 -5.36
CA GLU A 40 -4.98 -25.35 -5.54
C GLU A 40 -4.56 -25.78 -6.95
N ALA A 41 -5.13 -26.88 -7.48
CA ALA A 41 -4.86 -27.34 -8.84
C ALA A 41 -5.25 -26.29 -9.90
N LEU A 42 -6.43 -25.66 -9.77
CA LEU A 42 -6.87 -24.59 -10.66
C LEU A 42 -5.92 -23.38 -10.57
N ALA A 43 -5.53 -22.97 -9.37
CA ALA A 43 -4.63 -21.83 -9.20
C ALA A 43 -3.22 -22.10 -9.72
N LEU A 44 -2.71 -23.33 -9.57
CA LEU A 44 -1.38 -23.74 -10.04
C LEU A 44 -1.22 -23.62 -11.55
N GLU A 45 -2.31 -23.61 -12.34
CA GLU A 45 -2.24 -23.32 -13.78
C GLU A 45 -1.81 -21.88 -14.10
N LEU A 46 -1.81 -20.97 -13.12
CA LEU A 46 -1.25 -19.62 -13.28
C LEU A 46 0.29 -19.60 -13.14
N ARG A 47 0.90 -20.70 -12.68
CA ARG A 47 2.35 -20.80 -12.47
C ARG A 47 3.08 -20.64 -13.80
N GLY A 48 4.15 -19.84 -13.78
CA GLY A 48 4.90 -19.40 -14.95
C GLY A 48 4.31 -18.17 -15.65
N HIS A 49 3.12 -17.74 -15.24
CA HIS A 49 2.39 -16.60 -15.81
C HIS A 49 2.00 -15.57 -14.76
N VAL A 50 2.52 -15.62 -13.53
CA VAL A 50 2.03 -14.79 -12.41
C VAL A 50 2.21 -13.29 -12.71
N TRP A 51 3.38 -12.90 -13.22
CA TRP A 51 3.61 -11.50 -13.56
C TRP A 51 2.77 -11.06 -14.78
N GLU A 52 2.64 -11.90 -15.80
CA GLU A 52 1.79 -11.62 -16.96
C GLU A 52 0.33 -11.46 -16.52
N ALA A 53 -0.16 -12.32 -15.63
CA ALA A 53 -1.49 -12.26 -15.06
C ALA A 53 -1.70 -10.97 -14.26
N ALA A 54 -0.72 -10.53 -13.47
CA ALA A 54 -0.78 -9.29 -12.71
C ALA A 54 -0.91 -8.05 -13.62
N GLN A 55 -0.35 -8.09 -14.82
CA GLN A 55 -0.40 -7.00 -15.79
C GLN A 55 -1.66 -7.00 -16.67
N ASP A 56 -2.25 -8.18 -16.89
CA ASP A 56 -3.40 -8.35 -17.76
C ASP A 56 -4.69 -7.73 -17.19
N GLN A 57 -5.54 -7.19 -18.07
CA GLN A 57 -6.77 -6.48 -17.70
C GLN A 57 -7.85 -7.39 -17.07
N SER A 58 -7.80 -8.69 -17.33
CA SER A 58 -8.75 -9.69 -16.83
C SER A 58 -8.10 -10.66 -15.85
N ALA A 59 -6.92 -11.18 -16.15
CA ALA A 59 -6.28 -12.21 -15.34
C ALA A 59 -5.83 -11.70 -13.97
N ASN A 60 -5.60 -10.38 -13.81
CA ASN A 60 -5.28 -9.79 -12.51
C ASN A 60 -6.39 -10.04 -11.47
N PHE A 61 -7.66 -10.15 -11.90
CA PHE A 61 -8.77 -10.46 -11.00
C PHE A 61 -8.75 -11.91 -10.55
N VAL A 62 -8.36 -12.83 -11.44
CA VAL A 62 -8.16 -14.25 -11.11
C VAL A 62 -7.01 -14.39 -10.13
N LEU A 63 -5.88 -13.70 -10.36
CA LEU A 63 -4.73 -13.74 -9.45
C LEU A 63 -5.09 -13.19 -8.06
N GLN A 64 -5.80 -12.06 -7.98
CA GLN A 64 -6.30 -11.55 -6.70
C GLN A 64 -7.24 -12.54 -6.02
N LYS A 65 -8.15 -13.16 -6.78
CA LYS A 65 -9.08 -14.15 -6.25
C LYS A 65 -8.32 -15.33 -5.67
N ALA A 66 -7.37 -15.91 -6.41
CA ALA A 66 -6.50 -16.98 -5.96
C ALA A 66 -5.81 -16.63 -4.62
N ILE A 67 -5.20 -15.43 -4.52
CA ILE A 67 -4.53 -14.99 -3.29
C ILE A 67 -5.47 -14.93 -2.09
N THR A 68 -6.73 -14.53 -2.29
CA THR A 68 -7.71 -14.38 -1.22
C THR A 68 -8.34 -15.70 -0.77
N VAL A 69 -8.46 -16.70 -1.64
CA VAL A 69 -9.21 -17.94 -1.35
C VAL A 69 -8.34 -19.16 -1.07
N LEU A 70 -7.07 -19.14 -1.47
CA LEU A 70 -6.14 -20.22 -1.19
C LEU A 70 -5.62 -20.12 0.25
N ARG A 71 -5.19 -21.27 0.79
CA ARG A 71 -4.44 -21.33 2.03
C ARG A 71 -3.07 -20.67 1.87
N THR A 72 -2.58 -20.06 2.94
CA THR A 72 -1.29 -19.36 2.99
C THR A 72 -0.12 -20.21 2.46
N GLU A 73 -0.11 -21.51 2.74
CA GLU A 73 0.94 -22.43 2.30
C GLU A 73 0.93 -22.66 0.77
N ALA A 74 -0.25 -22.60 0.14
CA ALA A 74 -0.42 -22.79 -1.29
C ALA A 74 -0.08 -21.55 -2.12
N LEU A 75 0.14 -20.39 -1.49
CA LEU A 75 0.49 -19.15 -2.18
C LEU A 75 1.97 -19.05 -2.59
N GLN A 76 2.81 -19.98 -2.15
CA GLN A 76 4.26 -19.86 -2.34
C GLN A 76 4.67 -19.76 -3.81
N PHE A 77 3.99 -20.48 -4.72
CA PHE A 77 4.31 -20.40 -6.16
C PHE A 77 4.11 -18.99 -6.74
N ILE A 78 3.13 -18.22 -6.21
CA ILE A 78 2.90 -16.84 -6.61
C ILE A 78 4.05 -15.98 -6.11
N VAL A 79 4.42 -16.11 -4.83
CA VAL A 79 5.49 -15.36 -4.19
C VAL A 79 6.84 -15.60 -4.90
N ASP A 80 7.13 -16.84 -5.27
CA ASP A 80 8.39 -17.24 -5.91
C ASP A 80 8.62 -16.56 -7.27
N GLU A 81 7.55 -16.15 -7.97
CA GLU A 81 7.66 -15.44 -9.25
C GLU A 81 7.91 -13.92 -9.09
N PHE A 82 7.78 -13.37 -7.88
CA PHE A 82 8.13 -11.99 -7.57
C PHE A 82 9.60 -11.85 -7.17
N SER A 83 10.50 -11.95 -8.16
CA SER A 83 11.88 -11.49 -7.99
C SER A 83 11.93 -10.02 -7.53
N PRO A 84 13.03 -9.53 -6.91
CA PRO A 84 13.11 -8.14 -6.44
C PRO A 84 12.76 -7.08 -7.50
N SER A 85 13.17 -7.28 -8.75
CA SER A 85 12.86 -6.36 -9.84
C SER A 85 11.39 -6.41 -10.25
N VAL A 86 10.77 -7.59 -10.22
CA VAL A 86 9.33 -7.76 -10.50
C VAL A 86 8.50 -7.16 -9.36
N ALA A 87 8.90 -7.34 -8.11
CA ALA A 87 8.24 -6.72 -6.94
C ALA A 87 8.18 -5.19 -7.05
N VAL A 88 9.31 -4.55 -7.40
CA VAL A 88 9.37 -3.09 -7.58
C VAL A 88 8.50 -2.64 -8.77
N GLN A 89 8.54 -3.36 -9.88
CA GLN A 89 7.68 -3.07 -11.04
C GLN A 89 6.20 -3.20 -10.69
N ALA A 90 5.82 -4.28 -10.00
CA ALA A 90 4.45 -4.53 -9.59
C ALA A 90 3.94 -3.46 -8.63
N ALA A 91 4.74 -3.04 -7.64
CA ALA A 91 4.36 -1.98 -6.72
C ALA A 91 4.04 -0.66 -7.44
N LYS A 92 4.71 -0.37 -8.56
CA LYS A 92 4.49 0.83 -9.40
C LYS A 92 3.41 0.61 -10.48
N HIS A 93 2.83 -0.58 -10.61
CA HIS A 93 1.85 -0.92 -11.64
C HIS A 93 0.40 -0.75 -11.16
N LYS A 94 -0.51 -0.37 -12.07
CA LYS A 94 -1.94 -0.09 -11.78
C LYS A 94 -2.67 -1.23 -11.08
N SER A 95 -2.50 -2.46 -11.58
CA SER A 95 -3.07 -3.69 -11.00
C SER A 95 -2.04 -4.42 -10.13
N GLY A 96 -0.75 -4.30 -10.44
CA GLY A 96 0.31 -4.99 -9.70
C GLY A 96 0.37 -4.53 -8.24
N CYS A 97 0.11 -3.25 -7.96
CA CYS A 97 0.10 -2.74 -6.59
C CYS A 97 -1.00 -3.40 -5.74
N ARG A 98 -2.11 -3.83 -6.37
CA ARG A 98 -3.17 -4.58 -5.69
C ARG A 98 -2.74 -6.01 -5.40
N ILE A 99 -1.99 -6.64 -6.30
CA ILE A 99 -1.40 -7.97 -6.06
C ILE A 99 -0.47 -7.93 -4.85
N ILE A 100 0.43 -6.93 -4.79
CA ILE A 100 1.34 -6.77 -3.64
C ILE A 100 0.55 -6.58 -2.33
N GLN A 101 -0.50 -5.76 -2.32
CA GLN A 101 -1.36 -5.59 -1.14
C GLN A 101 -2.02 -6.91 -0.73
N ARG A 102 -2.61 -7.67 -1.67
CA ARG A 102 -3.20 -8.99 -1.37
C ARG A 102 -2.17 -9.97 -0.82
N LEU A 103 -0.95 -10.00 -1.37
CA LEU A 103 0.11 -10.86 -0.85
C LEU A 103 0.46 -10.51 0.59
N VAL A 104 0.60 -9.22 0.91
CA VAL A 104 0.87 -8.76 2.29
C VAL A 104 -0.27 -9.10 3.25
N GLU A 105 -1.53 -9.08 2.78
CA GLU A 105 -2.70 -9.40 3.60
C GLU A 105 -2.88 -10.90 3.88
N HIS A 106 -2.53 -11.78 2.93
CA HIS A 106 -2.90 -13.20 2.97
C HIS A 106 -1.72 -14.18 3.11
N CYS A 107 -0.49 -13.73 2.87
CA CYS A 107 0.70 -14.57 3.07
C CYS A 107 1.28 -14.39 4.48
N ALA A 108 2.03 -15.38 4.95
CA ALA A 108 2.82 -15.24 6.16
C ALA A 108 3.91 -14.17 5.96
N PRO A 109 4.25 -13.37 6.99
CA PRO A 109 5.27 -12.31 6.88
C PRO A 109 6.62 -12.80 6.32
N GLU A 110 6.99 -14.04 6.63
CA GLU A 110 8.21 -14.69 6.17
C GLU A 110 8.19 -14.97 4.67
N GLN A 111 7.03 -15.34 4.11
CA GLN A 111 6.87 -15.61 2.68
C GLN A 111 7.06 -14.33 1.87
N VAL A 112 6.41 -13.22 2.27
CA VAL A 112 6.48 -11.94 1.55
C VAL A 112 7.67 -11.08 1.93
N ARG A 113 8.49 -11.50 2.90
CA ARG A 113 9.68 -10.76 3.33
C ARG A 113 10.59 -10.33 2.17
N PRO A 114 10.91 -11.16 1.16
CA PRO A 114 11.76 -10.74 0.04
C PRO A 114 11.13 -9.64 -0.81
N ILE A 115 9.81 -9.73 -1.03
CA ILE A 115 9.02 -8.73 -1.78
C ILE A 115 9.04 -7.39 -1.05
N VAL A 116 8.72 -7.41 0.26
CA VAL A 116 8.72 -6.18 1.08
C VAL A 116 10.11 -5.59 1.16
N ALA A 117 11.15 -6.41 1.36
CA ALA A 117 12.54 -5.93 1.39
C ALA A 117 12.94 -5.23 0.09
N ALA A 118 12.56 -5.77 -1.08
CA ALA A 118 12.81 -5.15 -2.37
C ALA A 118 12.08 -3.80 -2.52
N ILE A 119 10.83 -3.71 -2.04
CA ILE A 119 10.05 -2.47 -2.03
C ILE A 119 10.70 -1.41 -1.14
N LEU A 120 11.12 -1.78 0.07
CA LEU A 120 11.74 -0.83 1.00
C LEU A 120 13.14 -0.39 0.55
N ALA A 121 13.86 -1.24 -0.20
CA ALA A 121 15.13 -0.86 -0.81
C ALA A 121 14.99 0.25 -1.87
N ASP A 122 13.85 0.31 -2.58
CA ASP A 122 13.51 1.38 -3.54
C ASP A 122 12.41 2.33 -3.01
N PHE A 123 12.37 2.50 -1.68
CA PHE A 123 11.29 3.21 -0.98
C PHE A 123 11.00 4.59 -1.57
N SER A 124 12.02 5.44 -1.75
CA SER A 124 11.81 6.83 -2.17
C SER A 124 11.13 6.93 -3.54
N ALA A 125 11.47 6.03 -4.48
CA ALA A 125 10.84 6.02 -5.79
C ALA A 125 9.43 5.43 -5.75
N ILE A 126 9.19 4.41 -4.93
CA ILE A 126 7.87 3.76 -4.79
C ILE A 126 6.88 4.67 -4.06
N ALA A 127 7.29 5.29 -2.95
CA ALA A 127 6.47 6.17 -2.13
C ALA A 127 5.92 7.39 -2.88
N ARG A 128 6.62 7.81 -3.95
CA ARG A 128 6.22 8.93 -4.83
C ARG A 128 5.56 8.48 -6.12
N ALA A 129 5.44 7.17 -6.37
CA ALA A 129 4.80 6.66 -7.58
C ALA A 129 3.26 6.70 -7.47
N PRO A 130 2.53 6.88 -8.60
CA PRO A 130 1.06 6.95 -8.63
C PRO A 130 0.34 5.77 -7.98
N TYR A 131 0.95 4.58 -8.06
CA TYR A 131 0.41 3.35 -7.47
C TYR A 131 1.22 2.86 -6.26
N GLY A 132 2.53 3.15 -6.23
CA GLY A 132 3.43 2.72 -5.17
C GLY A 132 3.13 3.38 -3.82
N ASN A 133 2.63 4.62 -3.81
CA ASN A 133 2.20 5.28 -2.57
C ASN A 133 1.13 4.48 -1.81
N TYR A 134 0.25 3.74 -2.51
CA TYR A 134 -0.75 2.89 -1.86
C TYR A 134 -0.12 1.65 -1.23
N VAL A 135 0.91 1.09 -1.85
CA VAL A 135 1.66 -0.06 -1.29
C VAL A 135 2.36 0.37 0.01
N VAL A 136 3.02 1.53 0.01
CA VAL A 136 3.70 2.04 1.20
C VAL A 136 2.70 2.33 2.32
N GLN A 137 1.59 3.02 2.02
CA GLN A 137 0.53 3.25 3.01
C GLN A 137 -0.04 1.95 3.57
N HIS A 138 -0.26 0.95 2.70
CA HIS A 138 -0.74 -0.35 3.12
C HIS A 138 0.25 -1.07 4.07
N LEU A 139 1.56 -1.02 3.77
CA LEU A 139 2.59 -1.56 4.68
C LEU A 139 2.62 -0.84 6.03
N THR A 140 2.40 0.48 6.04
CA THR A 140 2.31 1.28 7.27
C THR A 140 1.12 0.87 8.16
N GLU A 141 0.02 0.42 7.55
CA GLU A 141 -1.24 0.09 8.24
C GLU A 141 -1.30 -1.39 8.65
N HIS A 142 -0.90 -2.29 7.76
CA HIS A 142 -1.15 -3.72 7.88
C HIS A 142 0.12 -4.57 8.00
N GLY A 143 1.31 -3.98 7.83
CA GLY A 143 2.56 -4.71 8.00
C GLY A 143 2.75 -5.21 9.45
N PRO A 144 3.60 -6.21 9.67
CA PRO A 144 4.04 -6.58 11.02
C PRO A 144 4.74 -5.38 11.71
N PRO A 145 4.75 -5.31 13.05
CA PRO A 145 5.23 -4.14 13.80
C PRO A 145 6.63 -3.66 13.39
N VAL A 146 7.55 -4.59 13.12
CA VAL A 146 8.92 -4.28 12.69
C VAL A 146 8.94 -3.57 11.32
N GLN A 147 8.13 -4.05 10.37
CA GLN A 147 8.06 -3.43 9.03
C GLN A 147 7.36 -2.07 9.10
N ARG A 148 6.30 -1.93 9.90
CA ARG A 148 5.61 -0.65 10.09
C ARG A 148 6.57 0.40 10.63
N ARG A 149 7.35 0.06 11.66
CA ARG A 149 8.39 0.96 12.18
C ARG A 149 9.41 1.36 11.12
N GLN A 150 9.93 0.38 10.39
CA GLN A 150 10.90 0.63 9.31
C GLN A 150 10.34 1.58 8.24
N VAL A 151 9.07 1.41 7.85
CA VAL A 151 8.41 2.33 6.91
C VAL A 151 8.30 3.74 7.50
N MET A 152 7.91 3.87 8.77
CA MET A 152 7.82 5.18 9.44
C MET A 152 9.17 5.90 9.50
N GLU A 153 10.26 5.17 9.79
CA GLU A 153 11.63 5.70 9.78
C GLU A 153 12.03 6.20 8.37
N LEU A 154 11.73 5.42 7.33
CA LEU A 154 12.00 5.81 5.94
C LEU A 154 11.19 7.04 5.51
N VAL A 155 9.91 7.13 5.91
CA VAL A 155 9.07 8.31 5.68
C VAL A 155 9.68 9.53 6.37
N GLY A 156 10.09 9.40 7.63
CA GLY A 156 10.71 10.48 8.40
C GLY A 156 12.02 10.97 7.80
N ALA A 157 12.82 10.06 7.24
CA ALA A 157 14.09 10.39 6.59
C ALA A 157 13.93 11.11 5.23
N ASP A 158 12.79 10.95 4.54
CA ASP A 158 12.56 11.49 3.18
C ASP A 158 11.47 12.58 3.12
N ILE A 159 11.14 13.21 4.26
CA ILE A 159 10.07 14.22 4.38
C ILE A 159 10.13 15.29 3.26
N PRO A 160 11.28 15.93 2.96
CA PRO A 160 11.31 17.00 1.96
C PRO A 160 10.94 16.52 0.55
N ARG A 161 11.41 15.34 0.14
CA ARG A 161 11.10 14.79 -1.20
C ARG A 161 9.67 14.31 -1.26
N LEU A 162 9.17 13.68 -0.20
CA LEU A 162 7.78 13.24 -0.13
C LEU A 162 6.83 14.43 -0.21
N ALA A 163 7.05 15.48 0.59
CA ALA A 163 6.19 16.66 0.63
C ALA A 163 6.16 17.44 -0.71
N ALA A 164 7.22 17.35 -1.51
CA ALA A 164 7.33 18.08 -2.79
C ALA A 164 6.42 17.54 -3.90
N GLU A 165 5.94 16.29 -3.81
CA GLU A 165 5.17 15.62 -4.86
C GLU A 165 3.82 15.13 -4.35
N ALA A 166 2.78 15.16 -5.18
CA ALA A 166 1.41 14.85 -4.74
C ALA A 166 1.27 13.44 -4.14
N PHE A 167 1.89 12.42 -4.75
CA PHE A 167 1.84 11.03 -4.26
C PHE A 167 2.75 10.82 -3.04
N GLY A 168 3.91 11.48 -3.01
CA GLY A 168 4.78 11.48 -1.84
C GLY A 168 4.10 12.11 -0.63
N ALA A 169 3.42 13.24 -0.83
CA ALA A 169 2.69 13.93 0.21
C ALA A 169 1.54 13.05 0.73
N ALA A 170 0.87 12.29 -0.15
CA ALA A 170 -0.12 11.30 0.27
C ALA A 170 0.50 10.20 1.15
N THR A 171 1.69 9.71 0.82
CA THR A 171 2.42 8.75 1.67
C THR A 171 2.76 9.34 3.04
N LEU A 172 3.34 10.54 3.10
CA LEU A 172 3.67 11.23 4.35
C LEU A 172 2.41 11.46 5.22
N CYS A 173 1.34 11.98 4.60
CA CYS A 173 0.07 12.23 5.27
C CYS A 173 -0.59 10.93 5.76
N GLY A 174 -0.52 9.86 4.96
CA GLY A 174 -1.00 8.54 5.34
C GLY A 174 -0.25 7.99 6.57
N ALA A 175 1.07 8.14 6.60
CA ALA A 175 1.88 7.73 7.74
C ALA A 175 1.55 8.52 9.02
N LEU A 176 1.40 9.84 8.93
CA LEU A 176 1.00 10.69 10.06
C LEU A 176 -0.38 10.34 10.64
N THR A 177 -1.29 9.86 9.79
CA THR A 177 -2.69 9.60 10.18
C THR A 177 -2.96 8.16 10.58
N ARG A 178 -2.29 7.19 9.94
CA ARG A 178 -2.59 5.75 10.08
C ARG A 178 -1.39 4.91 10.51
N GLY A 179 -0.21 5.52 10.64
CA GLY A 179 0.95 4.89 11.26
C GLY A 179 0.72 4.48 12.72
N PRO A 180 1.59 3.61 13.27
CA PRO A 180 1.48 3.24 14.68
C PRO A 180 1.69 4.45 15.61
N PRO A 181 0.96 4.55 16.75
CA PRO A 181 0.92 5.78 17.55
C PRO A 181 2.28 6.27 18.08
N ALA A 182 3.18 5.35 18.45
CA ALA A 182 4.50 5.72 18.94
C ALA A 182 5.32 6.41 17.84
N GLU A 183 5.37 5.79 16.66
CA GLU A 183 6.08 6.31 15.50
C GLU A 183 5.41 7.56 14.89
N GLN A 184 4.09 7.76 15.09
CA GLN A 184 3.41 8.99 14.67
C GLN A 184 3.94 10.23 15.40
N ALA A 185 4.22 10.12 16.70
CA ALA A 185 4.78 11.24 17.46
C ALA A 185 6.20 11.59 16.98
N ASP A 186 7.02 10.59 16.69
CA ASP A 186 8.36 10.79 16.14
C ASP A 186 8.32 11.44 14.76
N LEU A 187 7.45 10.94 13.88
CA LEU A 187 7.26 11.52 12.54
C LEU A 187 6.70 12.95 12.62
N ALA A 188 5.79 13.23 13.55
CA ALA A 188 5.25 14.56 13.77
C ALA A 188 6.35 15.54 14.20
N ARG A 189 7.23 15.14 15.13
CA ARG A 189 8.40 15.95 15.51
C ARG A 189 9.35 16.19 14.33
N ALA A 190 9.59 15.16 13.51
CA ALA A 190 10.40 15.29 12.30
C ALA A 190 9.81 16.29 11.29
N VAL A 191 8.48 16.29 11.11
CA VAL A 191 7.79 17.26 10.23
C VAL A 191 7.89 18.69 10.75
N VAL A 192 7.77 18.88 12.06
CA VAL A 192 7.98 20.20 12.69
C VAL A 192 9.43 20.65 12.45
N GLY A 193 10.40 19.77 12.72
CA GLY A 193 11.83 20.05 12.53
C GLY A 193 12.25 20.25 11.07
N SER A 194 11.49 19.75 10.10
CA SER A 194 11.78 19.92 8.67
C SER A 194 11.43 21.30 8.13
N GLY A 195 10.74 22.15 8.92
CA GLY A 195 10.27 23.47 8.48
C GLY A 195 9.13 23.45 7.46
N LEU A 196 8.53 22.29 7.18
CA LEU A 196 7.46 22.15 6.18
C LEU A 196 6.05 22.17 6.78
N LEU A 197 5.93 22.39 8.09
CA LEU A 197 4.64 22.35 8.80
C LEU A 197 3.60 23.33 8.20
N VAL A 198 3.98 24.61 8.02
CA VAL A 198 3.09 25.64 7.44
C VAL A 198 2.75 25.32 5.97
N PHE A 199 3.74 24.87 5.20
CA PHE A 199 3.51 24.44 3.82
C PHE A 199 2.46 23.33 3.76
N LEU A 200 2.63 22.26 4.54
CA LEU A 200 1.70 21.13 4.59
C LEU A 200 0.30 21.57 5.02
N ALA A 201 0.21 22.46 6.02
CA ALA A 201 -1.06 23.03 6.50
C ALA A 201 -1.87 23.70 5.38
N CYS A 202 -1.18 24.25 4.38
CA CYS A 202 -1.78 24.93 3.24
C CYS A 202 -2.16 24.01 2.07
N THR A 203 -1.93 22.69 2.16
CA THR A 203 -2.23 21.74 1.08
C THR A 203 -3.49 20.91 1.34
N ARG A 204 -4.11 20.40 0.26
CA ARG A 204 -5.34 19.59 0.31
C ARG A 204 -5.23 18.30 1.13
N HIS A 205 -4.05 17.69 1.16
CA HIS A 205 -3.80 16.42 1.85
C HIS A 205 -3.08 16.65 3.19
N GLY A 206 -2.34 17.76 3.30
CA GLY A 206 -1.54 18.07 4.49
C GLY A 206 -2.33 18.73 5.62
N SER A 207 -3.40 19.49 5.35
CA SER A 207 -4.11 20.21 6.44
C SER A 207 -4.64 19.28 7.54
N GLY A 208 -5.31 18.18 7.16
CA GLY A 208 -5.75 17.16 8.13
C GLY A 208 -4.58 16.47 8.84
N SER A 209 -3.47 16.28 8.14
CA SER A 209 -2.25 15.70 8.71
C SER A 209 -1.56 16.63 9.70
N VAL A 210 -1.62 17.96 9.48
CA VAL A 210 -1.12 18.95 10.43
C VAL A 210 -2.00 19.00 11.69
N LEU A 211 -3.31 18.91 11.56
CA LEU A 211 -4.18 18.73 12.73
C LEU A 211 -3.80 17.47 13.51
N ARG A 212 -3.55 16.37 12.80
CA ARG A 212 -3.07 15.14 13.43
C ARG A 212 -1.72 15.32 14.13
N VAL A 213 -0.78 16.08 13.53
CA VAL A 213 0.49 16.46 14.18
C VAL A 213 0.21 17.18 15.50
N LEU A 214 -0.70 18.15 15.55
CA LEU A 214 -1.04 18.88 16.78
C LEU A 214 -1.72 17.99 17.83
N GLU A 215 -2.47 16.97 17.41
CA GLU A 215 -3.11 16.00 18.30
C GLU A 215 -2.10 15.04 18.95
N VAL A 216 -1.12 14.55 18.19
CA VAL A 216 -0.15 13.55 18.69
C VAL A 216 0.99 14.18 19.48
N LEU A 217 1.36 15.43 19.18
CA LEU A 217 2.37 16.15 19.94
C LEU A 217 1.82 16.59 21.30
N THR A 218 2.69 16.60 22.29
CA THR A 218 2.36 17.03 23.66
C THR A 218 3.44 17.98 24.21
N GLY A 219 3.13 18.69 25.30
CA GLY A 219 4.09 19.54 25.99
C GLY A 219 4.76 20.59 25.10
N GLN A 220 6.08 20.68 25.18
CA GLN A 220 6.88 21.65 24.42
C GLN A 220 6.83 21.42 22.91
N ASP A 221 6.74 20.17 22.44
CA ASP A 221 6.70 19.87 21.02
C ASP A 221 5.43 20.44 20.37
N ARG A 222 4.28 20.27 21.05
CA ARG A 222 3.01 20.87 20.58
C ARG A 222 3.04 22.38 20.63
N ALA A 223 3.56 22.95 21.72
CA ALA A 223 3.68 24.40 21.85
C ALA A 223 4.54 25.00 20.73
N GLY A 224 5.69 24.37 20.42
CA GLY A 224 6.56 24.78 19.33
C GLY A 224 5.88 24.71 17.96
N ALA A 225 5.15 23.62 17.68
CA ALA A 225 4.36 23.50 16.45
C ALA A 225 3.30 24.60 16.31
N MET A 226 2.57 24.91 17.39
CA MET A 226 1.58 25.99 17.42
C MET A 226 2.24 27.37 17.21
N THR A 227 3.39 27.63 17.82
CA THR A 227 4.14 28.87 17.62
C THR A 227 4.57 29.05 16.16
N LEU A 228 5.06 27.99 15.51
CA LEU A 228 5.45 28.04 14.09
C LEU A 228 4.25 28.36 13.17
N LEU A 229 3.11 27.71 13.41
CA LEU A 229 1.88 28.00 12.66
C LEU A 229 1.38 29.43 12.91
N ALA A 230 1.43 29.90 14.16
CA ALA A 230 1.02 31.25 14.53
C ALA A 230 1.94 32.34 13.94
N ALA A 231 3.23 32.05 13.82
CA ALA A 231 4.21 32.96 13.24
C ALA A 231 3.97 33.27 11.76
N ASP A 232 3.29 32.37 11.03
CA ASP A 232 2.95 32.54 9.61
C ASP A 232 1.44 32.45 9.35
N MET A 233 0.66 33.11 10.22
CA MET A 233 -0.80 33.15 10.13
C MET A 233 -1.30 33.77 8.82
N ASP A 234 -0.57 34.72 8.25
CA ASP A 234 -0.93 35.36 6.98
C ASP A 234 -0.95 34.33 5.82
N THR A 235 0.04 33.45 5.73
CA THR A 235 0.07 32.38 4.73
C THR A 235 -1.06 31.39 4.94
N LEU A 236 -1.35 31.00 6.19
CA LEU A 236 -2.46 30.10 6.51
C LEU A 236 -3.80 30.68 6.06
N MET A 237 -4.05 31.96 6.37
CA MET A 237 -5.32 32.61 6.06
C MET A 237 -5.56 32.81 4.55
N LYS A 238 -4.50 32.93 3.76
CA LYS A 238 -4.57 32.99 2.28
C LYS A 238 -4.97 31.65 1.65
N SER A 239 -4.60 30.52 2.26
CA SER A 239 -4.97 29.19 1.77
C SER A 239 -6.35 28.74 2.26
N ARG A 240 -7.17 28.15 1.37
CA ARG A 240 -8.42 27.49 1.77
C ARG A 240 -8.17 26.41 2.83
N PHE A 241 -7.09 25.65 2.70
CA PHE A 241 -6.74 24.57 3.61
C PHE A 241 -6.06 25.10 4.88
N GLY A 242 -5.22 26.12 4.74
CA GLY A 242 -4.58 26.78 5.88
C GLY A 242 -5.59 27.40 6.85
N ARG A 243 -6.69 27.99 6.34
CA ARG A 243 -7.80 28.49 7.18
C ARG A 243 -8.42 27.41 8.08
N ILE A 244 -8.49 26.16 7.61
CA ILE A 244 -9.00 25.04 8.41
C ILE A 244 -8.08 24.79 9.61
N VAL A 245 -6.77 24.82 9.39
CA VAL A 245 -5.77 24.62 10.45
C VAL A 245 -5.80 25.80 11.42
N ALA A 246 -5.81 27.04 10.92
CA ALA A 246 -5.87 28.26 11.73
C ALA A 246 -7.11 28.32 12.65
N GLN A 247 -8.25 27.80 12.20
CA GLN A 247 -9.49 27.76 13.00
C GLN A 247 -9.49 26.69 14.10
N ALA A 248 -8.65 25.66 13.97
CA ALA A 248 -8.58 24.53 14.89
C ALA A 248 -7.42 24.65 15.91
N MET A 249 -6.55 25.64 15.73
CA MET A 249 -5.52 26.04 16.69
C MET A 249 -6.11 26.81 17.86
#